data_AF-A0A6P6RTW9-F1
#
_entry.id   AF-A0A6P6RTW9-F1
#
_cell.length_a   1.000
_cell.length_b   1.000
_cell.length_c   1.000
_cell.angle_alpha   90.00
_cell.angle_beta   90.00
_cell.angle_gamma   90.00
#
_symmetry.space_group_name_H-M   'P 1'
#
loop_
_entity.id
_entity.type
_entity.pdbx_description
1 polymer ?
#
loop_
_entity_poly.entity_id
_entity_poly.type
_entity_poly.pdbx_seq_one_letter_code
_entity_poly.pdbx_strand_id
1 'polypeptide(L)'
;MVKAKQTSEERLHILHKLVLDSNSFFGSKELEKLAEKAGYRSIQAKDAVKMLLEENLIQTDKVAGSSVFWELRSQAYAQQDAELQSLRLAIRARNEQDVERLAQVDALQQRLQKLQEEAHSFSFCDPERLRQLTEETAYAYAAAERWTDNISIIRQFTRSRLGVPENRIDELLDL
;
A
#
# COMPACT_ATOMS: atom_id res chain seq x y z
N MET A 1 -29.07 14.16 42.92
CA MET A 1 -29.07 14.29 41.44
C MET A 1 -27.76 14.95 41.02
N VAL A 2 -26.80 14.16 40.55
CA VAL A 2 -25.51 14.69 40.09
C VAL A 2 -25.73 15.24 38.69
N LYS A 3 -25.67 16.57 38.52
CA LYS A 3 -25.70 17.19 37.19
C LYS A 3 -24.54 16.61 36.39
N ALA A 4 -24.82 16.00 35.23
CA ALA A 4 -23.81 15.48 34.33
C ALA A 4 -22.77 16.58 34.06
N LYS A 5 -21.49 16.23 34.16
CA LYS A 5 -20.38 17.15 33.94
C LYS A 5 -20.34 17.47 32.45
N GLN A 6 -21.01 18.55 32.06
CA GLN A 6 -21.05 19.06 30.69
C GLN A 6 -19.61 19.16 30.17
N THR A 7 -19.32 18.50 29.06
CA THR A 7 -17.97 18.44 28.51
C THR A 7 -17.54 19.85 28.06
N SER A 8 -16.23 20.06 27.87
CA SER A 8 -15.73 21.38 27.44
C SER A 8 -16.30 21.77 26.07
N GLU A 9 -16.42 20.78 25.18
CA GLU A 9 -16.94 20.93 23.81
C GLU A 9 -18.44 21.25 23.78
N GLU A 10 -19.25 20.57 24.59
CA GLU A 10 -20.69 20.85 24.69
C GLU A 10 -20.96 22.30 25.14
N ARG A 11 -20.17 22.80 26.09
CA ARG A 11 -20.29 24.19 26.56
C ARG A 11 -19.84 25.19 25.49
N LEU A 12 -18.84 24.85 24.70
CA LEU A 12 -18.36 25.67 23.59
C LEU A 12 -19.43 25.77 22.50
N HIS A 13 -20.06 24.65 22.16
CA HIS A 13 -21.15 24.59 21.19
C HIS A 13 -22.38 25.40 21.62
N ILE A 14 -22.73 25.37 22.91
CA ILE A 14 -23.83 26.19 23.45
C ILE A 14 -23.49 27.67 23.34
N LEU A 15 -22.26 28.07 23.68
CA LEU A 15 -21.82 29.46 23.56
C LEU A 15 -21.83 29.92 22.10
N HIS A 16 -21.27 29.12 21.19
CA HIS A 16 -21.28 29.36 19.75
C HIS A 16 -22.71 29.58 19.23
N LYS A 17 -23.62 28.67 19.57
CA LYS A 17 -25.03 28.78 19.19
C LYS A 17 -25.68 30.06 19.73
N LEU A 18 -25.41 30.44 20.97
CA LEU A 18 -25.93 31.69 21.54
C LEU A 18 -25.43 32.93 20.80
N VAL A 19 -24.17 32.94 20.37
CA VAL A 19 -23.59 34.04 19.57
C VAL A 19 -24.26 34.10 18.20
N LEU A 20 -24.39 32.96 17.52
CA LEU A 20 -25.00 32.84 16.20
C LEU A 20 -26.50 33.24 16.20
N ASP A 21 -27.25 32.78 17.20
CA ASP A 21 -28.69 33.08 17.33
C ASP A 21 -28.94 34.56 17.67
N SER A 22 -27.99 35.21 18.35
CA SER A 22 -28.11 36.62 18.73
C SER A 22 -27.96 37.59 17.55
N ASN A 23 -27.29 37.17 16.47
CA ASN A 23 -27.08 37.94 15.24
C ASN A 23 -26.67 39.41 15.50
N SER A 24 -25.74 39.61 16.43
CA SER A 24 -25.29 40.91 16.93
C SER A 24 -23.77 40.96 17.09
N PHE A 25 -23.25 42.15 17.34
CA PHE A 25 -21.84 42.40 17.58
C PHE A 25 -21.60 42.51 19.08
N PHE A 26 -20.50 41.93 19.57
CA PHE A 26 -20.19 41.87 20.98
C PHE A 26 -18.84 42.52 21.27
N GLY A 27 -18.79 43.34 22.31
CA GLY A 27 -17.51 43.70 22.93
C GLY A 27 -16.93 42.54 23.77
N SER A 28 -15.64 42.61 24.11
CA SER A 28 -14.98 41.58 24.95
C SER A 28 -15.72 41.27 26.25
N LYS A 29 -16.22 42.29 26.97
CA LYS A 29 -16.96 42.09 28.24
C LYS A 29 -18.37 41.52 28.04
N GLU A 30 -19.00 41.79 26.89
CA GLU A 30 -20.35 41.30 26.59
C GLU A 30 -20.31 39.83 26.20
N LEU A 31 -19.29 39.46 25.43
CA LEU A 31 -19.05 38.07 25.05
C LEU A 31 -18.68 37.21 26.27
N GLU A 32 -17.90 37.74 27.22
CA GLU A 32 -17.62 37.06 28.49
C GLU A 32 -18.91 36.78 29.30
N LYS A 33 -19.88 37.72 29.32
CA LYS A 33 -21.19 37.50 29.96
C LYS A 33 -22.01 36.43 29.24
N LEU A 34 -21.92 36.32 27.92
CA LEU A 34 -22.54 35.22 27.17
C LEU A 34 -21.90 33.88 27.51
N ALA A 35 -20.57 33.83 27.66
CA ALA A 35 -19.86 32.63 28.12
C ALA A 35 -20.33 32.19 29.51
N GLU A 36 -20.56 33.14 30.43
CA GLU A 36 -21.13 32.83 31.75
C GLU A 36 -22.55 32.24 31.64
N LYS A 37 -23.39 32.74 30.73
CA LYS A 37 -24.72 32.15 30.44
C LYS A 37 -24.64 30.76 29.83
N ALA A 38 -23.61 30.48 29.03
CA ALA A 38 -23.34 29.16 28.46
C ALA A 38 -22.78 28.16 29.49
N GLY A 39 -22.51 28.59 30.73
CA GLY A 39 -22.05 27.72 31.82
C GLY A 39 -20.54 27.76 32.07
N TYR A 40 -19.80 28.70 31.49
CA TYR A 40 -18.41 28.97 31.86
C TYR A 40 -18.33 29.78 33.15
N ARG A 41 -17.30 29.52 33.97
CA ARG A 41 -16.98 30.42 35.09
C ARG A 41 -16.31 31.68 34.56
N SER A 42 -16.46 32.81 35.24
CA SER A 42 -15.88 34.10 34.83
C SER A 42 -14.38 34.02 34.47
N ILE A 43 -13.61 33.25 35.25
CA ILE A 43 -12.17 33.03 34.99
C ILE A 43 -11.89 32.25 33.68
N GLN A 44 -12.83 31.44 33.23
CA GLN A 44 -12.74 30.60 32.03
C GLN A 44 -13.38 31.27 30.79
N ALA A 45 -14.10 32.38 30.96
CA ALA A 45 -14.79 33.06 29.87
C ALA A 45 -13.82 33.56 28.79
N LYS A 46 -12.65 34.08 29.21
CA LYS A 46 -11.58 34.50 28.27
C LYS A 46 -11.03 33.34 27.45
N ASP A 47 -10.81 32.19 28.10
CA ASP A 47 -10.33 31.00 27.41
C ASP A 47 -11.40 30.44 26.47
N ALA A 48 -12.69 30.52 26.84
CA ALA A 48 -13.80 30.16 25.96
C ALA A 48 -13.85 31.02 24.69
N VAL A 49 -13.65 32.33 24.80
CA VAL A 49 -13.58 33.23 23.65
C VAL A 49 -12.38 32.92 22.76
N LYS A 50 -11.22 32.61 23.34
CA LYS A 50 -10.04 32.18 22.57
C LYS A 50 -10.30 30.88 21.82
N MET A 51 -10.90 29.89 22.46
CA MET A 51 -11.27 28.62 21.79
C MET A 51 -12.20 28.86 20.60
N LEU A 52 -13.19 29.76 20.72
CA LEU A 52 -14.06 30.10 19.58
C LEU A 52 -13.31 30.75 18.42
N LEU A 53 -12.28 31.55 18.70
CA LEU A 53 -11.43 32.15 17.66
C LEU A 53 -10.50 31.12 17.02
N GLU A 54 -9.92 30.23 17.82
CA GLU A 54 -9.03 29.16 17.35
C GLU A 54 -9.77 28.18 16.43
N GLU A 55 -11.02 27.83 16.76
CA GLU A 55 -11.90 26.99 15.95
C GLU A 55 -12.55 27.78 14.78
N ASN A 56 -12.19 29.05 14.57
CA ASN A 56 -12.74 29.96 13.55
C ASN A 56 -14.27 30.11 13.58
N LEU A 57 -14.89 29.87 14.74
CA LEU A 57 -16.34 29.95 14.96
C LEU A 57 -16.82 31.39 15.12
N ILE A 58 -15.98 32.30 15.62
CA ILE A 58 -16.29 33.73 15.70
C ILE A 58 -15.19 34.55 15.01
N GLN A 59 -15.58 35.71 14.48
CA GLN A 59 -14.65 36.68 13.92
C GLN A 59 -14.33 37.76 14.95
N THR A 60 -13.15 38.36 14.81
CA THR A 60 -12.75 39.52 15.60
C THR A 60 -12.14 40.59 14.71
N ASP A 61 -12.44 41.85 15.03
CA ASP A 61 -11.75 43.00 14.46
C ASP A 61 -11.52 44.07 15.51
N LYS A 62 -10.50 44.91 15.32
CA LYS A 62 -10.11 45.95 16.25
C LYS A 62 -10.54 47.31 15.72
N VAL A 63 -11.56 47.88 16.36
CA VAL A 63 -12.11 49.19 16.01
C VAL A 63 -11.80 50.19 17.13
N ALA A 64 -11.09 51.27 16.79
CA ALA A 64 -10.79 52.40 17.70
C ALA A 64 -10.26 51.98 19.10
N GLY A 65 -9.40 50.96 19.13
CA GLY A 65 -8.77 50.46 20.37
C GLY A 65 -9.56 49.37 21.11
N SER A 66 -10.77 49.03 20.68
CA SER A 66 -11.57 47.94 21.23
C SER A 66 -11.71 46.79 20.22
N SER A 67 -11.71 45.55 20.72
CA SER A 67 -12.00 44.37 19.89
C SER A 67 -13.51 44.09 19.86
N VAL A 68 -14.04 43.93 18.66
CA VAL A 68 -15.43 43.57 18.38
C VAL A 68 -15.45 42.14 17.86
N PHE A 69 -16.41 41.36 18.35
CA PHE A 69 -16.59 39.95 18.02
C PHE A 69 -17.97 39.71 17.42
N TRP A 70 -18.06 38.87 16.40
CA TRP A 70 -19.34 38.52 15.78
C TRP A 70 -19.26 37.20 15.03
N GLU A 71 -20.43 36.67 14.71
CA GLU A 71 -20.58 35.57 13.76
C GLU A 71 -21.85 35.81 12.94
N LEU A 72 -21.74 35.69 11.62
CA LEU A 72 -22.87 35.86 10.72
C LEU A 72 -23.31 34.49 10.20
N ARG A 73 -24.62 34.24 10.18
CA ARG A 73 -25.18 33.00 9.60
C ARG A 73 -24.75 32.78 8.15
N SER A 74 -24.66 33.84 7.35
CA SER A 74 -24.18 33.77 5.97
C SER A 74 -22.71 33.35 5.88
N GLN A 75 -21.88 33.81 6.82
CA GLN A 75 -20.46 33.47 6.88
C GLN A 75 -20.26 32.03 7.34
N ALA A 76 -20.97 31.60 8.38
CA ALA A 76 -20.96 30.21 8.85
C ALA A 76 -21.37 29.24 7.72
N TYR A 77 -22.42 29.59 6.95
CA TYR A 77 -22.84 28.82 5.78
C TYR A 77 -21.75 28.78 4.69
N ALA A 78 -21.15 29.92 4.37
CA ALA A 78 -20.11 29.99 3.35
C ALA A 78 -18.85 29.18 3.73
N GLN A 79 -18.46 29.18 5.02
CA GLN A 79 -17.37 28.35 5.53
C GLN A 79 -17.69 26.86 5.39
N GLN A 80 -18.89 26.44 5.82
CA GLN A 80 -19.33 25.06 5.69
C GLN A 80 -19.39 24.62 4.22
N ASP A 81 -19.90 25.46 3.31
CA ASP A 81 -19.95 25.13 1.89
C ASP A 81 -18.55 25.01 1.28
N ALA A 82 -17.62 25.90 1.65
CA ALA A 82 -16.22 25.82 1.21
C ALA A 82 -15.52 24.54 1.70
N GLU A 83 -15.75 24.15 2.96
CA GLU A 83 -15.24 22.90 3.53
C GLU A 83 -15.84 21.67 2.84
N LEU A 84 -17.15 21.69 2.59
CA LEU A 84 -17.85 20.61 1.89
C LEU A 84 -17.31 20.46 0.46
N GLN A 85 -17.09 21.57 -0.25
CA GLN A 85 -16.49 21.57 -1.58
C GLN A 85 -15.07 21.02 -1.56
N SER A 86 -14.22 21.44 -0.62
CA SER A 86 -12.85 20.95 -0.52
C SER A 86 -12.79 19.45 -0.21
N LEU A 87 -13.65 18.97 0.70
CA LEU A 87 -13.76 17.55 1.03
C LEU A 87 -14.27 16.72 -0.15
N ARG A 88 -15.24 17.23 -0.91
CA ARG A 88 -15.72 16.59 -2.15
C ARG A 88 -14.60 16.45 -3.18
N LEU A 89 -13.77 17.46 -3.35
CA LEU A 89 -12.61 17.41 -4.26
C LEU A 89 -11.56 16.39 -3.76
N ALA A 90 -11.28 16.39 -2.46
CA ALA A 90 -10.36 15.42 -1.86
C ALA A 90 -10.84 13.97 -2.04
N ILE A 91 -12.13 13.71 -1.86
CA ILE A 91 -12.73 12.38 -2.10
C ILE A 91 -12.60 11.97 -3.57
N ARG A 92 -12.87 12.90 -4.51
CA ARG A 92 -12.72 12.61 -5.94
C ARG A 92 -11.27 12.26 -6.30
N ALA A 93 -10.32 13.08 -5.88
CA ALA A 93 -8.90 12.83 -6.12
C ALA A 93 -8.43 11.50 -5.51
N ARG A 94 -8.92 11.15 -4.31
CA ARG A 94 -8.62 9.87 -3.68
C ARG A 94 -9.20 8.69 -4.48
N ASN A 95 -10.45 8.81 -4.94
CA ASN A 95 -11.08 7.76 -5.76
C ASN A 95 -10.32 7.54 -7.07
N GLU A 96 -9.86 8.61 -7.73
CA GLU A 96 -9.04 8.52 -8.94
C GLU A 96 -7.73 7.76 -8.67
N GLN A 97 -7.05 8.08 -7.56
CA GLN A 97 -5.85 7.34 -7.14
C GLN A 97 -6.14 5.88 -6.83
N ASP A 98 -7.26 5.58 -6.18
CA ASP A 98 -7.63 4.22 -5.82
C ASP A 98 -7.96 3.38 -7.08
N VAL A 99 -8.58 3.97 -8.11
CA VAL A 99 -8.77 3.31 -9.42
C VAL A 99 -7.43 2.96 -10.06
N GLU A 100 -6.47 3.89 -10.05
CA GLU A 100 -5.13 3.64 -10.60
C GLU A 100 -4.39 2.54 -9.82
N ARG A 101 -4.44 2.57 -8.49
CA ARG A 101 -3.85 1.53 -7.64
C ARG A 101 -4.47 0.16 -7.88
N LEU A 102 -5.79 0.08 -8.05
CA LEU A 102 -6.48 -1.18 -8.36
C LEU A 102 -5.99 -1.74 -9.70
N ALA A 103 -5.86 -0.91 -10.73
CA ALA A 103 -5.31 -1.32 -12.02
C ALA A 103 -3.86 -1.83 -11.90
N GLN A 104 -3.03 -1.20 -11.06
CA GLN A 104 -1.67 -1.67 -10.79
C GLN A 104 -1.64 -3.02 -10.07
N VAL A 105 -2.54 -3.22 -9.09
CA VAL A 105 -2.67 -4.50 -8.38
C VAL A 105 -3.04 -5.62 -9.35
N ASP A 106 -4.03 -5.40 -10.23
CA ASP A 106 -4.44 -6.39 -11.24
C ASP A 106 -3.28 -6.74 -12.19
N ALA A 107 -2.53 -5.74 -12.65
CA ALA A 107 -1.37 -5.95 -13.51
C ALA A 107 -0.26 -6.76 -12.81
N LEU A 108 0.01 -6.47 -11.53
CA LEU A 108 0.99 -7.20 -10.73
C LEU A 108 0.55 -8.64 -10.46
N GLN A 109 -0.73 -8.88 -10.20
CA GLN A 109 -1.27 -10.23 -10.03
C GLN A 109 -1.12 -11.07 -11.30
N GLN A 110 -1.46 -10.51 -12.47
CA GLN A 110 -1.25 -11.20 -13.75
C GLN A 110 0.22 -11.52 -13.99
N ARG A 111 1.12 -10.60 -13.64
CA ARG A 111 2.56 -10.83 -13.77
C ARG A 111 3.04 -11.92 -12.82
N LEU A 112 2.61 -11.92 -11.56
CA LEU A 112 2.92 -12.97 -10.60
C LEU A 112 2.44 -14.34 -11.10
N GLN A 113 1.23 -14.42 -11.64
CA GLN A 113 0.69 -15.66 -12.19
C GLN A 113 1.57 -16.19 -13.33
N LYS A 114 1.97 -15.33 -14.27
CA LYS A 114 2.88 -15.73 -15.36
C LYS A 114 4.23 -16.21 -14.84
N LEU A 115 4.85 -15.47 -13.91
CA LEU A 115 6.11 -15.89 -13.31
C LEU A 115 5.98 -17.21 -12.53
N GLN A 116 4.84 -17.44 -11.87
CA GLN A 116 4.57 -18.71 -11.22
C GLN A 116 4.45 -19.83 -12.25
N GLU A 117 3.70 -19.65 -13.33
CA GLU A 117 3.60 -20.65 -14.41
C GLU A 117 4.98 -20.96 -15.03
N GLU A 118 5.79 -19.93 -15.28
CA GLU A 118 7.18 -20.08 -15.72
C GLU A 118 8.00 -20.88 -14.69
N ALA A 119 7.98 -20.50 -13.42
CA ALA A 119 8.70 -21.21 -12.36
C ALA A 119 8.22 -22.67 -12.20
N HIS A 120 6.93 -22.94 -12.34
CA HIS A 120 6.40 -24.30 -12.34
C HIS A 120 6.90 -25.09 -13.56
N SER A 121 7.00 -24.47 -14.74
CA SER A 121 7.59 -25.13 -15.91
C SER A 121 9.06 -25.50 -15.69
N PHE A 122 9.81 -24.67 -14.97
CA PHE A 122 11.20 -24.93 -14.59
C PHE A 122 11.38 -25.81 -13.35
N SER A 123 10.31 -26.15 -12.62
CA SER A 123 10.39 -27.02 -11.43
C SER A 123 10.91 -28.43 -11.74
N PHE A 124 10.75 -28.88 -12.98
CA PHE A 124 11.29 -30.14 -13.47
C PHE A 124 12.79 -30.07 -13.81
N CYS A 125 13.37 -28.86 -13.90
CA CYS A 125 14.77 -28.63 -14.20
C CYS A 125 15.60 -28.53 -12.91
N ASP A 126 15.61 -29.60 -12.10
CA ASP A 126 16.50 -29.67 -10.93
C ASP A 126 17.97 -29.68 -11.39
N PRO A 127 18.78 -28.65 -11.02
CA PRO A 127 20.17 -28.55 -11.42
C PRO A 127 21.01 -29.77 -11.03
N GLU A 128 20.72 -30.38 -9.88
CA GLU A 128 21.47 -31.56 -9.42
C GLU A 128 21.12 -32.79 -10.25
N ARG A 129 19.84 -32.96 -10.62
CA ARG A 129 19.42 -34.05 -11.51
C ARG A 129 20.02 -33.90 -12.91
N LEU A 130 20.09 -32.68 -13.44
CA LEU A 130 20.75 -32.39 -14.71
C LEU A 130 22.23 -32.72 -14.67
N ARG A 131 22.94 -32.37 -13.58
CA ARG A 131 24.35 -32.74 -13.40
C ARG A 131 24.55 -34.26 -13.38
N GLN A 132 23.74 -34.99 -12.61
CA GLN A 132 23.78 -36.45 -12.59
C GLN A 132 23.59 -37.04 -13.99
N LEU A 133 22.60 -36.56 -14.74
CA LEU A 133 22.38 -36.97 -16.13
C LEU A 133 23.58 -36.67 -17.04
N THR A 134 24.27 -35.54 -16.85
CA THR A 134 25.47 -35.23 -17.63
C THR A 134 26.65 -36.13 -17.27
N GLU A 135 26.83 -36.47 -16.00
CA GLU A 135 27.87 -37.40 -15.55
C GLU A 135 27.61 -38.83 -16.03
N GLU A 136 26.36 -39.29 -15.91
CA GLU A 136 25.92 -40.60 -16.39
C GLU A 136 26.09 -40.72 -17.91
N THR A 137 25.71 -39.70 -18.68
CA THR A 137 25.89 -39.71 -20.14
C THR A 137 27.36 -39.64 -20.55
N ALA A 138 28.19 -38.85 -19.85
CA ALA A 138 29.64 -38.82 -20.08
C ALA A 138 30.29 -40.18 -19.77
N TYR A 139 29.90 -40.83 -18.68
CA TYR A 139 30.38 -42.17 -18.34
C TYR A 139 29.95 -43.21 -19.38
N ALA A 140 28.67 -43.21 -19.78
CA ALA A 140 28.14 -44.12 -20.79
C ALA A 140 28.85 -43.94 -22.14
N TYR A 141 29.10 -42.69 -22.53
CA TYR A 141 29.85 -42.36 -23.75
C TYR A 141 31.30 -42.89 -23.70
N ALA A 142 32.03 -42.60 -22.61
CA ALA A 142 33.39 -43.10 -22.43
C ALA A 142 33.44 -44.64 -22.35
N ALA A 143 32.44 -45.28 -21.75
CA ALA A 143 32.32 -46.73 -21.73
C ALA A 143 32.09 -47.29 -23.14
N ALA A 144 31.22 -46.66 -23.95
CA ALA A 144 30.98 -47.06 -25.33
C ALA A 144 32.25 -46.93 -26.19
N GLU A 145 33.03 -45.85 -26.05
CA GLU A 145 34.33 -45.70 -26.72
C GLU A 145 35.30 -46.82 -26.31
N ARG A 146 35.42 -47.12 -25.01
CA ARG A 146 36.28 -48.20 -24.51
C ARG A 146 35.87 -49.57 -25.03
N TRP A 147 34.58 -49.86 -25.09
CA TRP A 147 34.10 -51.12 -25.67
C TRP A 147 34.35 -51.17 -27.17
N THR A 148 34.22 -50.06 -27.88
CA THR A 148 34.54 -49.94 -29.31
C THR A 148 36.02 -50.20 -29.57
N ASP A 149 36.91 -49.66 -28.73
CA ASP A 149 38.35 -49.93 -28.78
C ASP A 149 38.66 -51.40 -28.50
N ASN A 150 38.06 -51.97 -27.45
CA ASN A 150 38.23 -53.38 -27.10
C ASN A 150 37.80 -54.30 -28.25
N ILE A 151 36.64 -54.03 -28.86
CA ILE A 151 36.14 -54.74 -30.04
C ILE A 151 37.14 -54.65 -31.20
N SER A 152 37.68 -53.46 -31.46
CA SER A 152 38.67 -53.24 -32.52
C SER A 152 39.97 -54.00 -32.28
N ILE A 153 40.45 -54.03 -31.02
CA ILE A 153 41.63 -54.79 -30.62
C ILE A 153 41.40 -56.30 -30.81
N ILE A 154 40.25 -56.82 -30.41
CA ILE A 154 39.89 -58.23 -30.60
C ILE A 154 39.85 -58.56 -32.09
N ARG A 155 39.20 -57.72 -32.91
CA ARG A 155 39.15 -57.87 -34.37
C ARG A 155 40.55 -57.90 -34.98
N GLN A 156 41.44 -56.99 -34.56
CA GLN A 156 42.82 -56.95 -35.03
C GLN A 156 43.61 -58.19 -34.60
N PHE A 157 43.44 -58.65 -33.36
CA PHE A 157 44.13 -59.81 -32.82
C PHE A 157 43.69 -61.11 -33.51
N THR A 158 42.38 -61.36 -33.64
CA THR A 158 41.86 -62.57 -34.30
C THR A 158 42.27 -62.62 -35.78
N ARG A 159 42.27 -61.49 -36.48
CA ARG A 159 42.78 -61.39 -37.85
C ARG A 159 44.27 -61.70 -37.95
N SER A 160 45.10 -61.07 -37.11
CA SER A 160 46.57 -61.14 -37.23
C SER A 160 47.19 -62.43 -36.64
N ARG A 161 46.62 -62.98 -35.57
CA ARG A 161 47.18 -64.12 -34.84
C ARG A 161 46.49 -65.44 -35.17
N LEU A 162 45.19 -65.42 -35.45
CA LEU A 162 44.38 -66.63 -35.68
C LEU A 162 43.97 -66.82 -37.15
N GLY A 163 44.18 -65.81 -38.01
CA GLY A 163 43.91 -65.90 -39.45
C GLY A 163 42.44 -66.04 -39.82
N VAL A 164 41.53 -65.66 -38.92
CA VAL A 164 40.07 -65.74 -39.15
C VAL A 164 39.63 -64.60 -40.09
N PRO A 165 38.80 -64.88 -41.12
CA PRO A 165 38.31 -63.85 -42.03
C PRO A 165 37.35 -62.87 -41.33
N GLU A 166 37.39 -61.60 -41.75
CA GLU A 166 36.69 -60.47 -41.11
C GLU A 166 35.17 -60.67 -41.01
N ASN A 167 34.55 -61.19 -42.07
CA ASN A 167 33.11 -61.49 -42.10
C ASN A 167 32.67 -62.44 -40.98
N ARG A 168 33.52 -63.41 -40.59
CA ARG A 168 33.20 -64.35 -39.52
C ARG A 168 33.39 -63.75 -38.13
N ILE A 169 34.28 -62.76 -38.00
CA ILE A 169 34.50 -62.03 -36.75
C ILE A 169 33.31 -61.10 -36.49
N ASP A 170 32.82 -60.43 -37.53
CA ASP A 170 31.66 -59.53 -37.41
C ASP A 170 30.37 -60.31 -37.09
N GLU A 171 30.16 -61.48 -37.71
CA GLU A 171 29.09 -62.42 -37.33
C GLU A 171 29.17 -62.90 -35.87
N LEU A 172 30.37 -63.03 -35.29
CA LEU A 172 30.56 -63.50 -33.91
C LEU A 172 30.42 -62.39 -32.87
N LEU A 173 30.65 -61.14 -33.28
CA LEU A 173 30.54 -59.97 -32.42
C LEU A 173 29.18 -59.27 -32.55
N ASP A 174 28.27 -59.84 -33.35
CA ASP A 174 26.95 -59.27 -33.68
C ASP A 174 27.06 -57.79 -34.16
N LEU A 175 28.08 -57.51 -34.98
CA LEU A 175 28.37 -56.17 -35.54
C LEU A 175 27.82 -55.97 -36.95
#